data_AF-A0A1Z9HII2-F1
#
_entry.id   AF-A0A1Z9HII2-F1
#
_cell.length_a   1.000
_cell.length_b   1.000
_cell.length_c   1.000
_cell.angle_alpha   90.00
_cell.angle_beta   90.00
_cell.angle_gamma   90.00
#
_symmetry.space_group_name_H-M   'P 1'
#
loop_
_entity.id
_entity.type
_entity.pdbx_description
1 polymer ?
#
loop_
_entity_poly.entity_id
_entity_poly.type
_entity_poly.pdbx_seq_one_letter_code
_entity_poly.pdbx_strand_id
1 'polypeptide(L)'
;MIFKIFTNFCLIKSVKVVLFLFPVVIYAEMTARWEIIQVEEKSIYFIDRESITMSEDVGRIWQLQNYRDVMRLPPQSISTQMDYHCLKSKTRIFVQYHHTGVMSKGRLSVANIEGKDDWTSIKKNSKESRIFRIICEKDPIFEELKKAINKDSNNNEIKKGDSKSPSEEELASDNQNKKTTEKKIKSISKEK
;
A
#
# COMPACT_ATOMS: atom_id res chain seq x y z
N MET A 1 -35.33 6.70 79.25
CA MET A 1 -34.46 7.86 79.53
C MET A 1 -33.07 7.53 79.00
N ILE A 2 -32.56 8.21 77.96
CA ILE A 2 -31.79 9.47 78.03
C ILE A 2 -30.45 9.20 78.75
N PHE A 3 -29.23 9.39 78.21
CA PHE A 3 -28.71 10.25 77.14
C PHE A 3 -27.29 9.79 76.70
N LYS A 4 -26.90 10.28 75.52
CA LYS A 4 -25.55 10.42 74.93
C LYS A 4 -24.46 10.89 75.90
N ILE A 5 -23.19 10.58 75.58
CA ILE A 5 -21.98 11.45 75.50
C ILE A 5 -20.90 10.58 74.79
N PHE A 6 -20.51 10.77 73.53
CA PHE A 6 -19.59 11.77 72.91
C PHE A 6 -18.14 11.79 73.45
N THR A 7 -17.19 11.90 72.50
CA THR A 7 -15.75 12.23 72.62
C THR A 7 -14.80 11.07 72.98
N ASN A 8 -13.58 10.91 72.44
CA ASN A 8 -12.78 11.70 71.51
C ASN A 8 -11.64 10.85 70.90
N PHE A 9 -11.14 11.34 69.77
CA PHE A 9 -9.97 10.91 68.98
C PHE A 9 -8.66 10.69 69.76
N CYS A 10 -7.88 9.69 69.33
CA CYS A 10 -6.41 9.68 69.34
C CYS A 10 -5.92 8.69 68.25
N LEU A 11 -5.80 9.09 66.97
CA LEU A 11 -4.59 9.62 66.32
C LEU A 11 -3.29 8.94 66.79
N ILE A 12 -2.78 7.95 66.02
CA ILE A 12 -1.37 7.85 65.56
C ILE A 12 -1.19 6.62 64.64
N LYS A 13 -0.91 6.94 63.37
CA LYS A 13 0.11 6.36 62.46
C LYS A 13 0.21 4.83 62.36
N SER A 14 -0.47 4.29 61.35
CA SER A 14 0.10 3.22 60.52
C SER A 14 -0.56 3.33 59.14
N VAL A 15 -0.09 4.32 58.37
CA VAL A 15 -0.28 4.37 56.92
C VAL A 15 0.40 3.12 56.38
N LYS A 16 -0.34 2.01 56.31
CA LYS A 16 0.04 0.89 55.48
C LYS A 16 0.04 1.45 54.07
N VAL A 17 1.25 1.68 53.58
CA VAL A 17 1.59 1.98 52.20
C VAL A 17 0.77 1.03 51.35
N VAL A 18 -0.38 1.52 50.87
CA VAL A 18 -1.07 0.93 49.74
C VAL A 18 -0.08 1.15 48.62
N LEU A 19 0.70 0.11 48.37
CA LEU A 19 1.57 -0.03 47.23
C LEU A 19 0.62 0.13 46.03
N PHE A 20 0.46 1.37 45.60
CA PHE A 20 -0.07 1.70 44.29
C PHE A 20 1.00 1.14 43.35
N LEU A 21 0.86 -0.16 43.05
CA LEU A 21 1.36 -0.79 41.83
C LEU A 21 0.65 -0.07 40.71
N PHE A 22 1.06 1.18 40.49
CA PHE A 22 0.66 1.97 39.36
C PHE A 22 1.21 1.18 38.18
N PRO A 23 0.35 0.60 37.34
CA PRO A 23 0.81 -0.14 36.19
C PRO A 23 1.70 0.83 35.42
N VAL A 24 2.96 0.45 35.22
CA VAL A 24 3.82 1.10 34.24
C VAL A 24 3.05 0.91 32.94
N VAL A 25 2.27 1.93 32.58
CA VAL A 25 1.56 1.98 31.33
C VAL A 25 2.68 2.02 30.31
N ILE A 26 2.97 0.85 29.75
CA ILE A 26 3.88 0.70 28.64
C ILE A 26 3.17 1.45 27.53
N TYR A 27 3.51 2.72 27.36
CA TYR A 27 3.15 3.47 26.17
C TYR A 27 3.86 2.73 25.04
N ALA A 28 3.18 1.75 24.47
CA ALA A 28 3.51 1.26 23.16
C ALA A 28 3.29 2.47 22.26
N GLU A 29 4.36 3.25 22.07
CA GLU A 29 4.47 4.04 20.87
C GLU A 29 4.31 3.03 19.75
N MET A 30 3.11 3.02 19.16
CA MET A 30 2.78 2.22 18.01
C MET A 30 3.56 2.84 16.86
N THR A 31 4.87 2.57 16.83
CA THR A 31 5.79 3.12 15.85
C THR A 31 5.50 2.40 14.56
N ALA A 32 4.74 3.04 13.66
CA ALA A 32 4.52 2.51 12.32
C ALA A 32 5.86 2.09 11.70
N ARG A 33 6.01 0.80 11.43
CA ARG A 33 7.25 0.23 10.88
C ARG A 33 7.19 0.32 9.37
N TRP A 34 7.49 1.51 8.87
CA TRP A 34 7.52 1.79 7.43
C TRP A 34 8.57 0.93 6.71
N GLU A 35 8.11 0.06 5.81
CA GLU A 35 8.95 -0.74 4.93
C GLU A 35 8.96 -0.16 3.52
N ILE A 36 10.14 -0.03 2.91
CA ILE A 36 10.29 0.51 1.55
C ILE A 36 9.76 -0.51 0.54
N ILE A 37 8.87 -0.08 -0.35
CA ILE A 37 8.35 -0.91 -1.43
C ILE A 37 8.87 -0.52 -2.82
N GLN A 38 9.13 0.76 -3.00
CA GLN A 38 9.57 1.30 -4.29
C GLN A 38 10.32 2.61 -4.08
N VAL A 39 11.43 2.74 -4.80
CA VAL A 39 12.24 3.95 -4.84
C VAL A 39 12.15 4.51 -6.25
N GLU A 40 11.64 5.73 -6.37
CA GLU A 40 11.59 6.48 -7.63
C GLU A 40 12.56 7.67 -7.59
N GLU A 41 12.70 8.35 -8.72
CA GLU A 41 13.55 9.54 -8.83
C GLU A 41 13.14 10.64 -7.85
N LYS A 42 11.84 10.92 -7.77
CA LYS A 42 11.27 12.04 -6.99
C LYS A 42 10.73 11.64 -5.62
N SER A 43 10.45 10.36 -5.39
CA SER A 43 9.83 9.91 -4.14
C SER A 43 10.20 8.49 -3.75
N ILE A 44 10.09 8.20 -2.46
CA ILE A 44 10.23 6.87 -1.87
C ILE A 44 8.87 6.47 -1.33
N TYR A 45 8.44 5.26 -1.64
CA TYR A 45 7.17 4.71 -1.19
C TYR A 45 7.42 3.65 -0.13
N PHE A 46 6.59 3.71 0.90
CA PHE A 46 6.61 2.80 2.04
C PHE A 46 5.22 2.22 2.29
N ILE A 47 5.19 1.10 2.99
CA ILE A 47 3.99 0.48 3.55
C ILE A 47 4.18 0.25 5.05
N ASP A 48 3.09 0.25 5.80
CA ASP A 48 3.09 -0.21 7.19
C ASP A 48 2.43 -1.59 7.26
N ARG A 49 3.24 -2.65 7.42
CA ARG A 49 2.73 -4.03 7.45
C ARG A 49 1.86 -4.32 8.66
N GLU A 50 2.11 -3.66 9.78
CA GLU A 50 1.36 -3.88 11.02
C GLU A 50 -0.04 -3.24 10.93
N SER A 51 -0.24 -2.33 9.97
CA SER A 51 -1.54 -1.72 9.70
C SER A 51 -2.47 -2.55 8.80
N ILE A 52 -2.02 -3.71 8.32
CA ILE A 52 -2.83 -4.53 7.41
C ILE A 52 -4.04 -5.08 8.17
N THR A 53 -5.23 -4.73 7.70
CA THR A 53 -6.49 -5.28 8.23
C THR A 53 -7.28 -5.91 7.10
N MET A 54 -7.86 -7.08 7.34
CA MET A 54 -8.72 -7.77 6.38
C MET A 54 -10.19 -7.72 6.81
N SER A 55 -11.06 -7.35 5.87
CA SER A 55 -12.52 -7.44 6.02
C SER A 55 -13.09 -8.11 4.78
N GLU A 56 -13.60 -9.33 4.92
CA GLU A 56 -14.09 -10.15 3.80
C GLU A 56 -13.03 -10.26 2.69
N ASP A 57 -13.30 -9.69 1.52
CA ASP A 57 -12.41 -9.69 0.35
C ASP A 57 -11.64 -8.37 0.16
N VAL A 58 -11.70 -7.47 1.16
CA VAL A 58 -11.08 -6.15 1.10
C VAL A 58 -10.00 -6.02 2.15
N GLY A 59 -8.75 -5.94 1.68
CA GLY A 59 -7.60 -5.65 2.52
C GLY A 59 -7.29 -4.17 2.56
N ARG A 60 -7.01 -3.65 3.75
CA ARG A 60 -6.71 -2.24 3.98
C ARG A 60 -5.32 -2.09 4.54
N ILE A 61 -4.57 -1.10 4.06
CA ILE A 61 -3.20 -0.84 4.49
C ILE A 61 -2.88 0.66 4.48
N TRP A 62 -1.99 1.09 5.36
CA TRP A 62 -1.33 2.39 5.27
C TRP A 62 -0.13 2.39 4.34
N GLN A 63 -0.07 3.41 3.51
CA GLN A 63 1.03 3.69 2.60
C GLN A 63 1.55 5.09 2.86
N LEU A 64 2.83 5.29 2.59
CA LEU A 64 3.49 6.57 2.74
C LEU A 64 4.30 6.87 1.49
N GLN A 65 4.10 8.06 0.94
CA GLN A 65 4.95 8.63 -0.09
C GLN A 65 5.77 9.76 0.54
N ASN A 66 7.09 9.66 0.43
CA ASN A 66 8.01 10.68 0.92
C ASN A 66 8.73 11.31 -0.28
N TYR A 67 8.64 12.62 -0.43
CA TYR A 67 9.33 13.33 -1.52
C TYR A 67 10.82 13.47 -1.20
N ARG A 68 11.67 13.29 -2.21
CA ARG A 68 13.13 13.41 -2.05
C ARG A 68 13.58 14.87 -2.05
N ASP A 69 12.96 15.68 -2.88
CA ASP A 69 13.27 17.09 -2.97
C ASP A 69 12.56 17.86 -1.87
N VAL A 70 13.28 18.77 -1.23
CA VAL A 70 12.68 19.74 -0.32
C VAL A 70 11.83 20.69 -1.17
N MET A 71 10.55 20.35 -1.28
CA MET A 71 9.58 21.22 -1.94
C MET A 71 9.49 22.52 -1.15
N ARG A 72 9.58 23.67 -1.84
CA ARG A 72 9.37 24.98 -1.22
C ARG A 72 7.98 25.11 -0.60
N LEU A 73 7.02 24.36 -1.11
CA LEU A 73 5.64 24.34 -0.66
C LEU A 73 5.27 22.91 -0.22
N PRO A 74 4.52 22.74 0.88
CA PRO A 74 4.06 21.43 1.34
C PRO A 74 3.14 20.77 0.30
N PRO A 75 2.99 19.43 0.33
CA PRO A 75 3.45 18.49 1.36
C PRO A 75 4.86 17.90 1.12
N GLN A 76 5.57 17.53 2.20
CA GLN A 76 6.82 16.76 2.13
C GLN A 76 6.58 15.25 2.21
N SER A 77 5.48 14.82 2.82
CA SER A 77 5.04 13.44 2.73
C SER A 77 3.51 13.33 2.70
N ILE A 78 3.03 12.21 2.16
CA ILE A 78 1.61 11.90 2.04
C ILE A 78 1.40 10.50 2.60
N SER A 79 0.55 10.37 3.63
CA SER A 79 0.08 9.06 4.09
C SER A 79 -1.30 8.78 3.52
N THR A 80 -1.47 7.61 2.91
CA THR A 80 -2.72 7.19 2.28
C THR A 80 -3.13 5.84 2.84
N GLN A 81 -4.36 5.73 3.32
CA GLN A 81 -4.96 4.43 3.61
C GLN A 81 -5.67 3.94 2.35
N MET A 82 -5.32 2.74 1.92
CA MET A 82 -5.78 2.17 0.65
C MET A 82 -6.55 0.88 0.91
N ASP A 83 -7.67 0.71 0.20
CA ASP A 83 -8.42 -0.55 0.16
C ASP A 83 -8.05 -1.34 -1.12
N TYR A 84 -7.91 -2.65 -0.98
CA TYR A 84 -7.55 -3.61 -2.01
C TYR A 84 -8.60 -4.72 -2.06
N HIS A 85 -9.36 -4.82 -3.15
CA HIS A 85 -10.34 -5.88 -3.33
C HIS A 85 -9.67 -7.11 -3.96
N CYS A 86 -9.38 -8.11 -3.14
CA CYS A 86 -8.59 -9.29 -3.50
C CYS A 86 -9.25 -10.18 -4.56
N LEU A 87 -10.58 -10.22 -4.66
CA LEU A 87 -11.27 -10.96 -5.73
C LEU A 87 -11.25 -10.20 -7.06
N LYS A 88 -11.53 -8.90 -7.03
CA LYS A 88 -11.71 -8.09 -8.26
C LYS A 88 -10.41 -7.47 -8.78
N SER A 89 -9.31 -7.57 -8.04
CA SER A 89 -8.02 -6.94 -8.38
C SER A 89 -8.15 -5.43 -8.60
N LYS A 90 -8.87 -4.78 -7.68
CA LYS A 90 -9.12 -3.34 -7.69
C LYS A 90 -8.62 -2.66 -6.43
N THR A 91 -8.35 -1.38 -6.53
CA THR A 91 -7.93 -0.53 -5.42
C THR A 91 -8.71 0.76 -5.35
N ARG A 92 -8.89 1.30 -4.15
CA ARG A 92 -9.39 2.66 -3.96
C ARG A 92 -8.65 3.34 -2.81
N ILE A 93 -8.68 4.66 -2.80
CA ILE A 93 -8.17 5.45 -1.67
C ILE A 93 -9.29 5.53 -0.65
N PHE A 94 -9.03 5.08 0.58
CA PHE A 94 -9.98 5.25 1.67
C PHE A 94 -9.81 6.60 2.36
N VAL A 95 -8.57 7.00 2.64
CA VAL A 95 -8.27 8.34 3.17
C VAL A 95 -6.85 8.77 2.81
N GLN A 96 -6.63 10.07 2.68
CA GLN A 96 -5.32 10.64 2.39
C GLN A 96 -5.03 11.87 3.26
N TYR A 97 -3.82 11.91 3.82
CA TYR A 97 -3.34 12.97 4.70
C TYR A 97 -2.04 13.56 4.17
N HIS A 98 -1.99 14.89 4.09
CA HIS A 98 -0.83 15.65 3.63
C HIS A 98 -0.03 16.19 4.81
N HIS A 99 1.26 15.91 4.85
CA HIS A 99 2.15 16.26 5.95
C HIS A 99 3.20 17.27 5.52
N THR A 100 3.48 18.23 6.39
CA THR A 100 4.51 19.27 6.17
C THR A 100 5.94 18.75 6.34
N GLY A 101 6.13 17.64 7.06
CA GLY A 101 7.42 16.98 7.24
C GLY A 101 7.50 15.61 6.56
N VAL A 102 8.70 15.06 6.54
CA VAL A 102 8.97 13.70 6.05
C VAL A 102 8.38 12.63 6.97
N MET A 103 8.15 11.44 6.44
CA MET A 103 7.74 10.26 7.23
C MET A 103 6.45 10.46 8.06
N SER A 104 5.44 11.13 7.49
CA SER A 104 4.18 11.44 8.17
C SER A 104 4.34 12.29 9.43
N LYS A 105 5.39 13.11 9.51
CA LYS A 105 5.63 14.04 10.62
C LYS A 105 5.19 15.46 10.27
N GLY A 106 5.01 16.27 11.30
CA GLY A 106 4.71 17.70 11.17
C GLY A 106 3.21 18.00 11.25
N ARG A 107 2.84 19.23 10.87
CA ARG A 107 1.44 19.67 10.84
C ARG A 107 0.72 19.02 9.67
N LEU A 108 -0.50 18.55 9.95
CA LEU A 108 -1.44 18.08 8.95
C LEU A 108 -1.94 19.29 8.15
N SER A 109 -1.72 19.27 6.83
CA SER A 109 -2.07 20.37 5.94
C SER A 109 -3.51 20.24 5.43
N VAL A 110 -3.89 19.04 4.97
CA VAL A 110 -5.22 18.73 4.42
C VAL A 110 -5.47 17.23 4.60
N ALA A 111 -6.66 16.87 5.10
CA ALA A 111 -7.21 15.54 4.96
C ALA A 111 -8.21 15.61 3.80
N ASN A 112 -7.90 14.97 2.67
CA ASN A 112 -8.89 14.83 1.61
C ASN A 112 -9.71 13.57 1.97
N ILE A 113 -10.81 13.78 2.69
CA ILE A 113 -11.66 12.71 3.23
C ILE A 113 -12.68 12.24 2.18
N GLU A 114 -12.84 12.98 1.08
CA GLU A 114 -13.93 12.77 0.12
C GLU A 114 -13.40 12.63 -1.31
N GLY A 115 -13.85 11.59 -2.01
CA GLY A 115 -13.99 11.66 -3.47
C GLY A 115 -13.04 10.86 -4.34
N LYS A 116 -12.37 9.82 -3.84
CA LYS A 116 -11.77 8.77 -4.69
C LYS A 116 -12.19 7.37 -4.26
N ASP A 117 -13.47 7.22 -3.95
CA ASP A 117 -14.10 5.94 -3.62
C ASP A 117 -14.19 4.98 -4.81
N ASP A 118 -13.95 5.48 -6.02
CA ASP A 118 -14.01 4.70 -7.24
C ASP A 118 -12.91 3.63 -7.24
N TRP A 119 -13.36 2.38 -7.29
CA TRP A 119 -12.51 1.23 -7.46
C TRP A 119 -11.83 1.26 -8.83
N THR A 120 -10.52 1.42 -8.82
CA THR A 120 -9.66 1.43 -10.01
C THR A 120 -8.98 0.08 -10.21
N SER A 121 -8.83 -0.34 -11.46
CA SER A 121 -8.09 -1.58 -11.77
C SER A 121 -6.59 -1.39 -11.54
N ILE A 122 -5.95 -2.42 -10.99
CA ILE A 122 -4.51 -2.41 -10.74
C ILE A 122 -3.74 -2.51 -12.06
N LYS A 123 -2.77 -1.62 -12.26
CA LYS A 123 -1.89 -1.61 -13.43
C LYS A 123 -0.77 -2.64 -13.27
N LYS A 124 -0.35 -3.25 -14.38
CA LYS A 124 0.81 -4.15 -14.41
C LYS A 124 2.08 -3.38 -14.03
N ASN A 125 2.96 -4.02 -13.26
CA ASN A 125 4.24 -3.46 -12.80
C ASN A 125 4.13 -2.16 -11.96
N SER A 126 2.95 -1.83 -11.44
CA SER A 126 2.79 -0.67 -10.55
C SER A 126 3.14 -1.02 -9.09
N LYS A 127 3.34 0.00 -8.25
CA LYS A 127 3.52 -0.18 -6.80
C LYS A 127 2.31 -0.88 -6.18
N GLU A 128 1.11 -0.56 -6.65
CA GLU A 128 -0.14 -1.16 -6.20
C GLU A 128 -0.18 -2.67 -6.51
N SER A 129 0.38 -3.12 -7.64
CA SER A 129 0.50 -4.56 -7.95
C SER A 129 1.43 -5.30 -6.98
N ARG A 130 2.47 -4.64 -6.46
CA ARG A 130 3.35 -5.22 -5.43
C ARG A 130 2.65 -5.29 -4.09
N ILE A 131 1.96 -4.22 -3.70
CA ILE A 131 1.19 -4.16 -2.45
C ILE A 131 0.05 -5.19 -2.45
N PHE A 132 -0.66 -5.33 -3.57
CA PHE A 132 -1.71 -6.33 -3.72
C PHE A 132 -1.19 -7.75 -3.44
N ARG A 133 -0.01 -8.11 -3.94
CA ARG A 133 0.61 -9.41 -3.66
C ARG A 133 0.92 -9.62 -2.17
N ILE A 134 1.31 -8.55 -1.47
CA ILE A 134 1.60 -8.60 -0.04
C ILE A 134 0.32 -8.82 0.77
N ILE A 135 -0.79 -8.16 0.39
CA ILE A 135 -2.06 -8.21 1.13
C ILE A 135 -2.87 -9.46 0.78
N CYS A 136 -2.99 -9.76 -0.51
CA CYS A 136 -3.88 -10.80 -1.02
C CYS A 136 -3.16 -12.12 -1.31
N GLU A 137 -1.84 -12.19 -1.12
CA GLU A 137 -1.00 -13.39 -1.30
C GLU A 137 -1.08 -14.02 -2.70
N LYS A 138 -1.46 -13.23 -3.72
CA LYS A 138 -1.59 -13.68 -5.11
C LYS A 138 -1.36 -12.53 -6.09
N ASP A 139 -1.16 -12.87 -7.36
CA ASP A 139 -1.04 -11.88 -8.43
C ASP A 139 -2.40 -11.26 -8.81
N PRO A 140 -2.43 -9.95 -9.14
CA PRO A 140 -3.65 -9.29 -9.60
C PRO A 140 -4.04 -9.74 -11.01
N ILE A 141 -5.35 -9.87 -11.25
CA ILE A 141 -5.94 -10.20 -12.55
C ILE A 141 -6.01 -8.92 -13.40
N PHE A 142 -5.21 -8.85 -14.45
CA PHE A 142 -5.19 -7.70 -15.37
C PHE A 142 -6.30 -7.80 -16.43
N GLU A 143 -6.99 -6.70 -16.72
CA GLU A 143 -8.11 -6.65 -17.71
C GLU A 143 -7.68 -7.07 -19.14
N GLU A 144 -6.42 -6.86 -19.50
CA GLU A 144 -5.88 -7.28 -20.81
C GLU A 144 -5.91 -8.81 -20.97
N LEU A 145 -5.72 -9.56 -19.89
CA LEU A 145 -5.80 -11.02 -19.90
C LEU A 145 -7.24 -11.50 -20.06
N LYS A 146 -8.22 -10.79 -19.49
CA LYS A 146 -9.63 -11.15 -19.62
C LYS A 146 -10.11 -11.05 -21.08
N LYS A 147 -9.63 -10.04 -21.82
CA LYS A 147 -9.97 -9.90 -23.25
C LYS A 147 -9.37 -11.01 -24.10
N ALA A 148 -8.16 -11.48 -23.78
CA ALA A 148 -7.54 -12.60 -24.49
C ALA A 148 -8.29 -13.92 -24.22
N ILE A 149 -8.57 -14.23 -22.96
CA ILE A 149 -9.27 -15.48 -22.56
C ILE A 149 -10.67 -15.57 -23.17
N ASN A 150 -11.41 -14.45 -23.20
CA ASN A 150 -12.76 -14.41 -23.77
C ASN A 150 -12.76 -14.50 -25.31
N LYS A 151 -11.68 -14.09 -25.97
CA LYS A 151 -11.56 -14.18 -27.43
C LYS A 151 -11.31 -15.62 -27.90
N ASP A 152 -10.57 -16.40 -27.11
CA ASP A 152 -10.27 -17.79 -27.46
C ASP A 152 -11.44 -18.74 -27.16
N SER A 153 -12.30 -18.40 -26.19
CA SER A 153 -13.47 -19.22 -25.85
C SER A 153 -14.62 -19.13 -26.86
N ASN A 154 -14.70 -18.06 -27.65
CA ASN A 154 -15.76 -17.89 -28.67
C ASN A 154 -15.40 -18.46 -30.06
N ASN A 155 -14.19 -18.97 -30.26
CA ASN A 155 -13.73 -19.50 -31.57
C ASN A 155 -13.69 -21.03 -31.66
N ASN A 156 -14.14 -21.76 -30.63
CA ASN A 156 -14.08 -23.22 -30.58
C ASN A 156 -15.43 -23.94 -30.78
N GLU A 157 -16.36 -23.31 -31.49
CA GLU A 157 -17.42 -24.05 -32.19
C GLU A 157 -17.22 -23.94 -33.70
N ILE A 158 -17.20 -25.11 -34.36
CA ILE A 158 -17.18 -25.36 -35.82
C ILE A 158 -15.78 -25.55 -36.45
N LYS A 159 -15.27 -26.79 -36.37
CA LYS A 159 -15.11 -27.70 -37.53
C LYS A 159 -14.53 -29.05 -37.10
N LYS A 160 -15.42 -30.03 -36.95
CA LYS A 160 -15.10 -31.46 -37.05
C LYS A 160 -15.17 -31.80 -38.54
N GLY A 161 -14.05 -32.13 -39.16
CA GLY A 161 -14.01 -32.44 -40.59
C GLY A 161 -12.61 -32.77 -41.08
N ASP A 162 -12.34 -34.07 -41.12
CA ASP A 162 -11.42 -34.81 -41.97
C ASP A 162 -9.92 -34.48 -41.98
N SER A 163 -9.22 -35.41 -41.33
CA SER A 163 -7.92 -35.97 -41.67
C SER A 163 -7.51 -35.87 -43.14
N LYS A 164 -6.37 -35.21 -43.39
CA LYS A 164 -5.44 -35.61 -44.46
C LYS A 164 -4.02 -35.16 -44.11
N SER A 165 -3.14 -36.15 -43.92
CA SER A 165 -1.67 -36.01 -43.94
C SER A 165 -1.21 -35.54 -45.33
N PRO A 166 -0.18 -34.69 -45.41
CA PRO A 166 1.08 -35.19 -45.98
C PRO A 166 2.39 -34.64 -45.38
N SER A 167 3.37 -35.55 -45.44
CA SER A 167 4.85 -35.50 -45.54
C SER A 167 5.62 -34.19 -45.73
N GLU A 168 6.73 -34.13 -44.97
CA GLU A 168 8.15 -33.79 -45.29
C GLU A 168 8.52 -32.92 -46.52
N GLU A 169 9.22 -31.80 -46.26
CA GLU A 169 10.43 -31.25 -46.94
C GLU A 169 10.75 -29.90 -46.24
N GLU A 170 11.82 -29.70 -45.48
CA GLU A 170 13.26 -29.54 -45.79
C GLU A 170 13.73 -28.09 -45.43
N LEU A 171 14.97 -28.04 -44.96
CA LEU A 171 15.76 -26.92 -44.42
C LEU A 171 15.72 -25.60 -45.20
N ALA A 172 15.77 -24.47 -44.46
CA ALA A 172 16.94 -23.57 -44.40
C ALA A 172 16.64 -22.27 -43.63
N SER A 173 17.63 -21.86 -42.81
CA SER A 173 18.11 -20.47 -42.55
C SER A 173 17.12 -19.40 -42.03
N ASP A 174 17.49 -18.38 -41.27
CA ASP A 174 18.77 -17.98 -40.73
C ASP A 174 18.53 -17.16 -39.46
N ASN A 175 19.56 -17.18 -38.63
CA ASN A 175 19.67 -16.52 -37.34
C ASN A 175 20.04 -15.05 -37.54
N GLN A 176 19.62 -14.16 -36.62
CA GLN A 176 20.16 -12.83 -36.27
C GLN A 176 19.12 -11.69 -36.32
N ASN A 177 18.78 -11.17 -35.14
CA ASN A 177 18.56 -9.73 -35.02
C ASN A 177 19.16 -9.23 -33.70
N LYS A 178 20.35 -8.62 -33.84
CA LYS A 178 21.18 -8.00 -32.81
C LYS A 178 21.38 -6.54 -33.21
N LYS A 179 21.40 -5.64 -32.22
CA LYS A 179 21.64 -4.17 -32.29
C LYS A 179 20.44 -3.37 -32.85
N THR A 180 20.02 -2.26 -32.23
CA THR A 180 20.89 -1.14 -31.85
C THR A 180 20.24 -0.29 -30.75
N THR A 181 20.90 -0.23 -29.60
CA THR A 181 20.77 0.83 -28.60
C THR A 181 21.92 1.79 -28.85
N GLU A 182 21.67 3.08 -29.07
CA GLU A 182 22.51 4.22 -28.62
C GLU A 182 22.09 5.57 -29.24
N LYS A 183 22.32 6.63 -28.44
CA LYS A 183 22.44 8.08 -28.78
C LYS A 183 21.19 8.94 -28.94
N LYS A 184 20.83 9.60 -27.84
CA LYS A 184 20.91 11.08 -27.63
C LYS A 184 20.30 11.33 -26.25
N ILE A 185 20.98 11.96 -25.30
CA ILE A 185 20.91 13.41 -25.13
C ILE A 185 22.19 13.86 -24.42
N LYS A 186 22.94 14.70 -25.15
CA LYS A 186 24.08 15.45 -24.66
C LYS A 186 23.55 16.82 -24.25
N SER A 187 23.87 17.23 -23.02
CA SER A 187 24.26 18.59 -22.63
C SER A 187 23.40 19.77 -23.13
N ILE A 188 22.60 20.33 -22.23
CA ILE A 188 22.42 21.79 -22.15
C ILE A 188 22.62 22.19 -20.68
N SER A 189 23.89 22.41 -20.36
CA SER A 189 24.32 23.34 -19.31
C SER A 189 24.80 24.56 -20.07
N LYS A 190 24.11 25.70 -19.93
CA LYS A 190 24.69 27.05 -20.04
C LYS A 190 23.66 28.11 -19.64
N GLU A 191 24.09 28.95 -18.68
CA GLU A 191 23.87 30.39 -18.60
C GLU A 191 22.44 30.93 -18.43
N LYS A 192 22.03 31.16 -17.18
CA LYS A 192 22.02 32.50 -16.52
C LYS A 192 21.29 32.45 -15.19
#